data_AF-U4UNK6-F1
#
_entry.id   AF-U4UNK6-F1
#
_cell.length_a   1.000
_cell.length_b   1.000
_cell.length_c   1.000
_cell.angle_alpha   90.00
_cell.angle_beta   90.00
_cell.angle_gamma   90.00
#
_symmetry.space_group_name_H-M   'P 1'
#
loop_
_entity.id
_entity.type
_entity.pdbx_description
1 polymer ?
#
loop_
_entity_poly.entity_id
_entity_poly.type
_entity_poly.pdbx_seq_one_letter_code
_entity_poly.pdbx_strand_id
1 'polypeptide(L)'
;MDEADLLGDRIAIMAGGELQCCGSSFFLKKKYGAGYHLVMDKSPQCDPEKVTTLLRKYISNIEVHSCIGSELTYLLAESQSYIFETMLRELEQHSYHLGINSYGISLTTLEEVFMKVGADHGQEEIYNAKSDEKELNGNAPTAVDIIEFKSPTPTTSSLVLLQNQITAMSLKKILSTMRSWVLLLIQIFMPVIFLAIAIVVARQQNNVGNLPALLLDTSTFDNPVTLVENSNGSSSYSETYRNIVGSAYEAVPSIEEEILNLTARTPVTVRRRYIGGLSISNISNKSQLIDGWPQLTTYFNNDPYHTPAITLGLTLNTMYRTVANCSECSMKFRNAPMPYLPETQAVVR
;
A
#
# COMPACT_ATOMS: atom_id res chain seq x y z
N MET A 1 -3.24 25.30 22.07
CA MET A 1 -2.96 26.68 22.53
C MET A 1 -2.54 27.53 21.33
N ASP A 2 -1.54 27.09 20.59
CA ASP A 2 -0.93 27.85 19.48
C ASP A 2 -1.86 28.18 18.31
N GLU A 3 -2.75 27.26 17.90
CA GLU A 3 -3.73 27.53 16.84
C GLU A 3 -4.70 28.65 17.22
N ALA A 4 -5.19 28.64 18.47
CA ALA A 4 -6.08 29.67 19.00
C ALA A 4 -5.37 31.02 19.16
N ASP A 5 -4.07 31.01 19.49
CA ASP A 5 -3.23 32.20 19.58
C ASP A 5 -2.99 32.85 18.20
N LEU A 6 -2.79 32.04 17.16
CA LEU A 6 -2.51 32.51 15.81
C LEU A 6 -3.75 32.94 15.02
N LEU A 7 -4.86 32.20 15.14
CA LEU A 7 -6.06 32.38 14.32
C LEU A 7 -7.23 33.03 15.08
N GLY A 8 -7.15 33.15 16.40
CA GLY A 8 -8.25 33.62 17.23
C GLY A 8 -8.29 35.14 17.40
N ASP A 9 -9.34 35.79 16.90
CA ASP A 9 -9.61 37.20 17.16
C ASP A 9 -9.94 37.46 18.65
N ARG A 10 -10.70 36.53 19.25
CA ARG A 10 -11.04 36.50 20.66
C ARG A 10 -10.96 35.08 21.20
N ILE A 11 -10.29 34.94 22.32
CA ILE A 11 -10.04 33.69 23.01
C ILE A 11 -10.79 33.76 24.35
N ALA A 12 -11.48 32.69 24.67
CA ALA A 12 -12.22 32.50 25.91
C ALA A 12 -11.62 31.31 26.65
N ILE A 13 -11.24 31.50 27.92
CA ILE A 13 -10.70 30.44 28.79
C ILE A 13 -11.79 30.05 29.78
N MET A 14 -12.12 28.76 29.80
CA MET A 14 -13.09 28.18 30.73
C MET A 14 -12.39 27.24 31.72
N ALA A 15 -12.84 27.26 32.97
CA ALA A 15 -12.42 26.34 34.03
C ALA A 15 -13.63 26.05 34.94
N GLY A 16 -13.78 24.82 35.43
CA GLY A 16 -14.91 24.44 36.30
C GLY A 16 -16.30 24.54 35.63
N GLY A 17 -16.36 24.59 34.29
CA GLY A 17 -17.61 24.80 33.56
C GLY A 17 -18.05 26.28 33.46
N GLU A 18 -17.27 27.21 34.01
CA GLU A 18 -17.53 28.65 33.93
C GLU A 18 -16.50 29.38 33.06
N LEU A 19 -16.91 30.51 32.48
CA LEU A 19 -16.05 31.38 31.68
C LEU A 19 -15.22 32.29 32.56
N GLN A 20 -13.90 32.11 32.54
CA GLN A 20 -12.99 32.81 33.46
C GLN A 20 -12.41 34.10 32.88
N CYS A 21 -12.00 34.06 31.62
CA CYS A 21 -11.60 35.27 30.94
C CYS A 21 -11.86 35.19 29.43
N CYS A 22 -12.06 36.35 28.82
CA CYS A 22 -12.25 36.46 27.38
C CYS A 22 -11.60 37.75 26.86
N GLY A 23 -10.84 37.66 25.77
CA GLY A 23 -10.19 38.79 25.13
C GLY A 23 -9.34 38.36 23.95
N SER A 24 -8.65 39.30 23.28
CA SER A 24 -7.65 38.94 22.28
C SER A 24 -6.46 38.24 22.94
N SER A 25 -5.68 37.47 22.17
CA SER A 25 -4.46 36.83 22.70
C SER A 25 -3.53 37.83 23.39
N PHE A 26 -3.29 38.98 22.75
CA PHE A 26 -2.46 40.05 23.31
C PHE A 26 -3.01 40.57 24.65
N PHE A 27 -4.32 40.79 24.75
CA PHE A 27 -4.95 41.24 25.99
C PHE A 27 -4.81 40.21 27.12
N LEU A 28 -5.03 38.93 26.82
CA LEU A 28 -4.93 37.86 27.82
C LEU A 28 -3.49 37.69 28.32
N LYS A 29 -2.52 37.68 27.42
CA LYS A 29 -1.08 37.63 27.77
C LYS A 29 -0.65 38.84 28.59
N LYS A 30 -1.14 40.05 28.27
CA LYS A 30 -0.83 41.26 29.03
C LYS A 30 -1.47 41.28 30.42
N LYS A 31 -2.73 40.84 30.54
CA LYS A 31 -3.49 40.91 31.79
C LYS A 31 -3.12 39.79 32.77
N TYR A 32 -2.96 38.58 32.27
CA TYR A 32 -2.77 37.38 33.09
C TYR A 32 -1.37 36.80 32.98
N GLY A 33 -0.62 37.11 31.92
CA GLY A 33 0.75 36.67 31.77
C GLY A 33 1.67 37.23 32.85
N ALA A 34 2.85 36.63 32.92
CA ALA A 34 3.88 36.99 33.89
C ALA A 34 4.88 38.00 33.29
N GLY A 35 4.78 38.27 31.97
CA GLY A 35 5.53 39.30 31.26
C GLY A 35 6.47 38.68 30.22
N TYR A 36 7.76 38.95 30.36
CA TYR A 36 8.81 38.35 29.53
C TYR A 36 9.63 37.38 30.36
N HIS A 37 10.01 36.26 29.75
CA HIS A 37 10.96 35.32 30.31
C HIS A 37 12.33 35.59 29.72
N LEU A 38 13.28 35.95 30.58
CA LEU A 38 14.68 36.02 30.23
C LEU A 38 15.33 34.71 30.65
N VAL A 39 15.63 33.86 29.65
CA VAL A 39 16.23 32.55 29.83
C VAL A 39 17.69 32.61 29.43
N MET A 40 18.58 32.11 30.28
CA MET A 40 20.02 32.09 30.05
C MET A 40 20.55 30.66 30.16
N ASP A 41 21.42 30.27 29.24
CA ASP A 41 22.23 29.06 29.38
C ASP A 41 23.53 29.39 30.13
N LYS A 42 23.68 28.85 31.33
CA LYS A 42 24.78 29.11 32.25
C LYS A 42 25.83 28.00 32.16
N SER A 43 27.09 28.41 32.11
CA SER A 43 28.22 27.50 32.27
C SER A 43 28.31 26.98 33.72
N PRO A 44 29.05 25.88 33.98
CA PRO A 44 29.26 25.37 35.35
C PRO A 44 29.97 26.36 36.29
N GLN A 45 30.61 27.39 35.74
CA GLN A 45 31.36 28.41 36.49
C GLN A 45 30.52 29.69 36.74
N CYS A 46 29.29 29.74 36.24
CA CYS A 46 28.38 30.86 36.42
C CYS A 46 27.89 30.95 37.87
N ASP A 47 27.89 32.18 38.40
CA ASP A 47 27.31 32.51 39.70
C ASP A 47 26.00 33.30 39.51
N PRO A 48 24.83 32.70 39.76
CA PRO A 48 23.53 33.35 39.58
C PRO A 48 23.36 34.64 40.40
N GLU A 49 24.05 34.79 41.54
CA GLU A 49 23.98 36.01 42.36
C GLU A 49 24.64 37.21 41.67
N LYS A 50 25.74 36.98 40.94
CA LYS A 50 26.41 38.04 40.16
C LYS A 50 25.55 38.50 39.00
N VAL A 51 24.87 37.58 38.33
CA VAL A 51 23.91 37.88 37.25
C VAL A 51 22.74 38.68 37.82
N THR A 52 22.17 38.23 38.94
CA THR A 52 21.07 38.93 39.63
C THR A 52 21.50 40.34 40.07
N THR A 53 22.73 40.50 40.56
CA THR A 53 23.29 41.81 40.95
C THR A 53 23.42 42.77 39.77
N LEU A 54 23.84 42.29 38.60
CA LEU A 54 23.87 43.11 37.38
C LEU A 54 22.45 43.54 36.99
N LEU A 55 21.51 42.60 36.97
CA LEU A 55 20.12 42.91 36.60
C LEU A 55 19.44 43.85 37.60
N ARG A 56 19.79 43.77 38.89
CA ARG A 56 19.28 44.66 39.95
C ARG A 56 19.62 46.13 39.76
N LYS A 57 20.67 46.46 39.01
CA LYS A 57 20.98 47.85 38.63
C LYS A 57 19.86 48.49 37.81
N TYR A 58 19.15 47.68 37.03
CA TYR A 58 18.08 48.12 36.13
C TYR A 58 16.70 47.85 36.70
N ILE A 59 16.52 46.70 37.37
CA ILE A 59 15.24 46.25 37.92
C ILE A 59 15.46 45.88 39.39
N SER A 60 15.07 46.78 40.31
CA SER A 60 15.38 46.64 41.74
C SER A 60 14.78 45.39 42.40
N ASN A 61 13.63 44.90 41.91
CA ASN A 61 12.89 43.78 42.50
C ASN A 61 13.08 42.47 41.73
N ILE A 62 14.17 42.32 40.97
CA ILE A 62 14.40 41.10 40.21
C ILE A 62 14.97 39.99 41.11
N GLU A 63 14.39 38.80 40.96
CA GLU A 63 14.76 37.58 41.65
C GLU A 63 14.82 36.42 40.66
N VAL A 64 15.60 35.39 40.99
CA VAL A 64 15.71 34.19 40.18
C VAL A 64 14.36 33.46 40.20
N HIS A 65 13.73 33.31 39.03
CA HIS A 65 12.45 32.62 38.91
C HIS A 65 12.64 31.10 38.92
N SER A 66 13.62 30.60 38.16
CA SER A 66 14.00 29.18 38.18
C SER A 66 15.48 29.01 37.83
N CYS A 67 16.11 28.00 38.41
CA CYS A 67 17.50 27.63 38.13
C CYS A 67 17.58 26.10 38.09
N ILE A 68 17.51 25.52 36.90
CA ILE A 68 17.41 24.07 36.69
C ILE A 68 18.48 23.65 35.69
N GLY A 69 19.39 22.77 36.11
CA GLY A 69 20.47 22.31 35.23
C GLY A 69 21.39 23.44 34.80
N SER A 70 21.47 23.71 33.49
CA SER A 70 22.18 24.86 32.91
C SER A 70 21.26 26.04 32.58
N GLU A 71 19.96 25.98 32.86
CA GLU A 71 19.04 27.07 32.57
C GLU A 71 18.81 27.96 33.80
N LEU A 72 18.94 29.27 33.60
CA LEU A 72 18.63 30.32 34.58
C LEU A 72 17.56 31.24 34.00
N THR A 73 16.42 31.32 34.67
CA THR A 73 15.26 32.08 34.19
C THR A 73 14.91 33.22 35.13
N TYR A 74 14.64 34.38 34.56
CA TYR A 74 14.10 35.55 35.24
C TYR A 74 12.78 35.97 34.62
N LEU A 75 11.88 36.44 35.46
CA LEU A 75 10.61 37.02 35.04
C LEU A 75 10.74 38.54 35.00
N LEU A 76 10.51 39.15 33.84
CA LEU A 76 10.59 40.59 33.63
C LEU A 76 9.19 41.16 33.37
N ALA A 77 8.82 42.20 34.12
CA ALA A 77 7.53 42.85 33.93
C ALA A 77 7.48 43.68 32.64
N GLU A 78 6.35 43.63 31.91
CA GLU A 78 6.14 44.42 30.68
C GLU A 78 6.27 45.94 30.93
N SER A 79 5.92 46.41 32.14
CA SER A 79 6.03 47.82 32.55
C SER A 79 7.46 48.37 32.49
N GLN A 80 8.47 47.49 32.54
CA GLN A 80 9.90 47.83 32.52
C GLN A 80 10.56 47.56 31.16
N SER A 81 9.77 47.22 30.14
CA SER A 81 10.26 46.90 28.78
C SER A 81 11.14 47.99 28.16
N TYR A 82 10.91 49.26 28.51
CA TYR A 82 11.70 50.40 28.02
C TYR A 82 13.18 50.35 28.45
N ILE A 83 13.52 49.62 29.53
CA ILE A 83 14.89 49.51 30.04
C ILE A 83 15.62 48.29 29.43
N PHE A 84 14.89 47.34 28.86
CA PHE A 84 15.44 46.04 28.44
C PHE A 84 16.58 46.18 27.44
N GLU A 85 16.52 47.13 26.50
CA GLU A 85 17.60 47.34 25.53
C GLU A 85 18.94 47.62 26.23
N THR A 86 18.94 48.53 27.21
CA THR A 86 20.18 48.94 27.89
C THR A 86 20.66 47.83 28.82
N MET A 87 19.75 47.18 29.53
CA MET A 87 20.04 46.07 30.43
C MET A 87 20.60 44.85 29.68
N LEU A 88 19.98 44.44 28.57
CA LEU A 88 20.46 43.32 27.75
C LEU A 88 21.79 43.64 27.07
N ARG A 89 22.03 44.90 26.67
CA ARG A 89 23.32 45.33 26.14
C ARG A 89 24.44 45.22 27.18
N GLU A 90 24.21 45.62 28.43
CA GLU A 90 25.21 45.44 29.50
C GLU A 90 25.41 43.95 29.85
N LEU A 91 24.33 43.16 29.82
CA LEU A 91 24.39 41.71 30.04
C LEU A 91 25.20 40.99 28.95
N GLU A 92 25.02 41.36 27.68
CA GLU A 92 25.81 40.85 26.55
C GLU A 92 27.31 41.15 26.74
N GLN A 93 27.65 42.39 27.12
CA GLN A 93 29.04 42.81 27.33
C GLN A 93 29.73 42.06 28.47
N HIS A 94 28.98 41.70 29.52
CA HIS A 94 29.52 40.99 30.69
C HIS A 94 29.26 39.49 30.67
N SER A 95 28.62 38.95 29.61
CA SER A 95 28.20 37.55 29.49
C SER A 95 29.33 36.55 29.73
N TYR A 96 30.49 36.78 29.09
CA TYR A 96 31.68 35.94 29.24
C TYR A 96 32.21 35.91 30.68
N HIS A 97 32.24 37.06 31.35
CA HIS A 97 32.71 37.18 32.75
C HIS A 97 31.71 36.61 33.77
N LEU A 98 30.42 36.62 33.42
CA LEU A 98 29.34 36.05 34.22
C LEU A 98 29.20 34.54 33.99
N GLY A 99 29.86 33.98 32.98
CA GLY A 99 29.77 32.57 32.64
C GLY A 99 28.45 32.20 31.94
N ILE A 100 27.85 33.13 31.21
CA ILE A 100 26.63 32.92 30.41
C ILE A 100 27.05 32.56 28.98
N ASN A 101 26.59 31.41 28.48
CA ASN A 101 26.88 30.95 27.11
C ASN A 101 25.96 31.62 26.08
N SER A 102 24.68 31.75 26.41
CA SER A 102 23.67 32.38 25.56
C SER A 102 22.48 32.85 26.40
N TYR A 103 21.70 33.79 25.88
CA TYR A 103 20.41 34.16 26.46
C TYR A 103 19.36 34.37 25.37
N GLY A 104 18.10 34.22 25.78
CA GLY A 104 16.94 34.50 24.96
C GLY A 104 15.87 35.21 25.80
N ILE A 105 15.11 36.08 25.15
CA ILE A 105 13.92 36.70 25.74
C ILE A 105 12.68 36.22 24.97
N SER A 106 11.69 35.70 25.69
CA SER A 106 10.41 35.26 25.12
C SER A 106 9.24 35.93 25.84
N LEU A 107 8.12 36.09 25.15
CA LEU A 107 6.88 36.53 25.78
C LEU A 107 6.16 35.35 26.44
N THR A 108 5.40 35.63 27.50
CA THR A 108 4.42 34.67 28.03
C THR A 108 3.52 34.12 26.91
N THR A 109 3.38 32.79 26.88
CA THR A 109 2.52 32.08 25.91
C THR A 109 1.07 32.02 26.40
N LEU A 110 0.14 31.70 25.49
CA LEU A 110 -1.26 31.50 25.87
C LEU A 110 -1.43 30.27 26.79
N GLU A 111 -0.52 29.29 26.70
CA GLU A 111 -0.48 28.12 27.57
C GLU A 111 -0.20 28.49 29.03
N GLU A 112 0.77 29.37 29.28
CA GLU A 112 1.05 29.87 30.63
C GLU A 112 -0.13 30.66 31.21
N VAL A 113 -0.79 31.49 30.38
CA VAL A 113 -2.01 32.21 30.79
C VAL A 113 -3.10 31.22 31.21
N PHE A 114 -3.29 30.15 30.44
CA PHE A 114 -4.25 29.11 30.76
C PHE A 114 -3.92 28.39 32.07
N MET A 115 -2.66 27.99 32.26
CA MET A 115 -2.22 27.32 33.48
C MET A 115 -2.43 28.19 34.72
N LYS A 116 -2.15 29.50 34.62
CA LYS A 116 -2.34 30.44 35.72
C LYS A 116 -3.82 30.67 36.04
N VAL A 117 -4.66 30.91 35.03
CA VAL A 117 -6.11 31.07 35.22
C VAL A 117 -6.75 29.79 35.76
N GLY A 118 -6.30 28.61 35.32
CA GLY A 118 -6.77 27.32 35.82
C GLY A 118 -6.32 27.01 37.26
N ALA A 119 -5.10 27.40 37.64
CA ALA A 119 -4.57 27.20 38.99
C ALA A 119 -5.30 28.05 40.05
N ASP A 120 -5.71 29.27 39.71
CA ASP A 120 -6.45 30.16 40.61
C ASP A 120 -7.85 29.59 40.95
N HIS A 121 -8.52 28.88 40.05
CA HIS A 121 -9.79 28.18 40.35
C HIS A 121 -9.63 26.89 41.15
N GLY A 122 -8.51 26.19 41.00
CA GLY A 122 -8.24 24.97 41.79
C GLY A 122 -8.15 25.22 43.30
N GLN A 123 -7.89 26.47 43.73
CA GLN A 123 -7.87 26.85 45.14
C GLN A 123 -9.27 27.15 45.70
N GLU A 124 -10.20 27.67 44.90
CA GLU A 124 -11.56 27.99 45.35
C GLU A 124 -12.43 26.73 45.51
N GLU A 125 -12.24 25.69 44.69
CA GLU A 125 -12.95 24.41 44.87
C GLU A 125 -12.59 23.69 46.19
N ILE A 126 -11.39 23.93 46.73
CA ILE A 126 -10.96 23.37 48.03
C ILE A 126 -11.62 24.12 49.20
N TYR A 127 -11.93 25.41 49.05
CA TYR A 127 -12.60 26.21 50.09
C TYR A 127 -14.13 26.03 50.08
N ASN A 128 -14.75 25.87 48.91
CA ASN A 128 -16.21 25.71 48.80
C ASN A 128 -16.72 24.30 49.14
N ALA A 129 -15.85 23.28 49.14
CA ALA A 129 -16.18 21.92 49.57
C ALA A 129 -16.38 21.77 51.10
N LYS A 130 -16.16 22.82 51.90
CA LYS A 130 -16.34 22.80 53.37
C LYS A 130 -17.64 23.43 53.87
N SER A 131 -18.50 23.97 52.99
CA SER A 131 -19.68 24.76 53.38
C SER A 131 -21.01 24.01 53.38
N ASP A 132 -21.06 22.74 52.96
CA ASP A 132 -22.32 21.98 52.80
C ASP A 132 -22.30 20.60 53.49
N GLU A 133 -21.90 20.52 54.75
CA GLU A 133 -22.31 19.42 55.63
C GLU A 133 -23.03 19.93 56.87
N LYS A 134 -24.37 19.91 56.78
CA LYS A 134 -25.28 19.99 57.93
C LYS A 134 -25.08 18.76 58.82
N GLU A 135 -25.01 19.05 60.10
CA GLU A 135 -24.97 18.16 61.27
C GLU A 135 -25.80 16.87 61.14
N LEU A 136 -25.15 15.73 61.35
CA LEU A 136 -25.77 14.60 62.03
C LEU A 136 -24.75 13.92 62.95
N ASN A 137 -25.09 13.94 64.24
CA ASN A 137 -24.41 13.30 65.37
C ASN A 137 -23.87 11.89 65.08
N GLY A 138 -22.65 11.62 65.57
CA GLY A 138 -22.24 10.26 65.95
C GLY A 138 -20.75 9.96 65.86
N ASN A 139 -20.06 10.15 66.99
CA ASN A 139 -18.84 9.46 67.44
C ASN A 139 -17.62 9.40 66.50
N ALA A 140 -16.58 10.16 66.88
CA ALA A 140 -15.20 9.96 66.45
C ALA A 140 -14.74 8.51 66.60
N PRO A 141 -13.93 8.04 65.65
CA PRO A 141 -12.57 7.68 66.02
C PRO A 141 -11.55 8.41 65.15
N THR A 142 -10.66 9.12 65.85
CA THR A 142 -9.32 9.49 65.43
C THR A 142 -8.58 8.30 64.83
N ALA A 143 -8.40 8.31 63.50
CA ALA A 143 -7.28 7.71 62.78
C ALA A 143 -7.40 8.14 61.32
N VAL A 144 -6.93 9.35 61.01
CA VAL A 144 -6.56 9.67 59.63
C VAL A 144 -5.27 8.91 59.40
N ASP A 145 -5.38 7.73 58.78
CA ASP A 145 -4.25 7.05 58.15
C ASP A 145 -3.71 8.00 57.08
N ILE A 146 -2.75 8.83 57.49
CA ILE A 146 -1.79 9.41 56.57
C ILE A 146 -1.15 8.20 55.90
N ILE A 147 -1.54 7.93 54.66
CA ILE A 147 -0.83 7.00 53.79
C ILE A 147 0.56 7.60 53.62
N GLU A 148 1.45 7.23 54.53
CA GLU A 148 2.87 7.46 54.42
C GLU A 148 3.26 6.74 53.13
N PHE A 149 3.47 7.53 52.07
CA PHE A 149 4.00 7.04 50.82
C PHE A 149 5.45 6.63 51.10
N LYS A 150 5.60 5.43 51.65
CA LYS A 150 6.88 4.79 51.90
C LYS A 150 7.49 4.56 50.53
N SER A 151 8.30 5.51 50.09
CA SER A 151 9.23 5.33 48.97
C SER A 151 9.92 3.98 49.19
N PRO A 152 9.85 3.03 48.24
CA PRO A 152 10.41 1.71 48.45
C PRO A 152 11.91 1.85 48.70
N THR A 153 12.35 1.47 49.90
CA THR A 153 13.78 1.35 50.24
C THR A 153 14.40 0.32 49.28
N PRO A 154 15.48 0.66 48.55
CA PRO A 154 16.08 -0.23 47.56
C PRO A 154 16.99 -1.23 48.27
N THR A 155 16.41 -2.29 48.83
CA THR A 155 17.19 -3.42 49.38
C THR A 155 16.58 -4.73 48.90
N THR A 156 16.71 -5.00 47.60
CA THR A 156 16.50 -6.33 47.04
C THR A 156 17.55 -6.56 45.96
N SER A 157 18.14 -7.76 45.96
CA SER A 157 19.17 -8.17 45.00
C SER A 157 18.71 -7.94 43.56
N SER A 158 19.66 -7.60 42.69
CA SER A 158 19.44 -7.22 41.29
C SER A 158 18.56 -8.20 40.49
N LEU A 159 18.57 -9.48 40.85
CA LEU A 159 17.79 -10.53 40.18
C LEU A 159 16.31 -10.54 40.58
N VAL A 160 15.98 -10.23 41.84
CA VAL A 160 14.58 -10.19 42.31
C VAL A 160 13.84 -8.99 41.70
N LEU A 161 14.55 -7.87 41.54
CA LEU A 161 14.03 -6.70 40.82
C LEU A 161 13.74 -7.01 39.36
N LEU A 162 14.65 -7.73 38.68
CA LEU A 162 14.47 -8.12 37.28
C LEU A 162 13.29 -9.08 37.11
N GLN A 163 13.08 -10.02 38.04
CA GLN A 163 11.92 -10.91 38.02
C GLN A 163 10.61 -10.13 38.21
N ASN A 164 10.55 -9.21 39.17
CA ASN A 164 9.39 -8.36 39.39
C ASN A 164 9.10 -7.44 38.20
N GLN A 165 10.15 -6.96 37.51
CA GLN A 165 10.00 -6.14 36.32
C GLN A 165 9.46 -6.96 35.14
N ILE A 166 9.94 -8.19 34.93
CA ILE A 166 9.44 -9.08 33.88
C ILE A 166 7.98 -9.45 34.13
N THR A 167 7.60 -9.76 35.37
CA THR A 167 6.21 -10.11 35.71
C THR A 167 5.27 -8.91 35.55
N ALA A 168 5.71 -7.71 35.95
CA ALA A 168 4.94 -6.48 35.75
C ALA A 168 4.79 -6.16 34.25
N MET A 169 5.85 -6.30 33.46
CA MET A 169 5.82 -6.04 32.03
C MET A 169 4.98 -7.08 31.25
N SER A 170 5.02 -8.35 31.65
CA SER A 170 4.20 -9.40 31.04
C SER A 170 2.72 -9.20 31.37
N LEU A 171 2.38 -8.87 32.62
CA LEU A 171 1.01 -8.56 33.04
C LEU A 171 0.47 -7.33 32.29
N LYS A 172 1.28 -6.26 32.18
CA LYS A 172 0.95 -5.07 31.38
C LYS A 172 0.72 -5.43 29.91
N LYS A 173 1.58 -6.28 29.33
CA LYS A 173 1.43 -6.73 27.94
C LYS A 173 0.16 -7.55 27.75
N ILE A 174 -0.18 -8.45 28.68
CA ILE A 174 -1.40 -9.27 28.62
C ILE A 174 -2.64 -8.37 28.71
N LEU A 175 -2.71 -7.47 29.70
CA LEU A 175 -3.83 -6.53 29.85
C LEU A 175 -4.00 -5.63 28.62
N SER A 176 -2.89 -5.12 28.09
CA SER A 176 -2.89 -4.32 26.85
C SER A 176 -3.40 -5.13 25.67
N THR A 177 -2.97 -6.39 25.54
CA THR A 177 -3.36 -7.28 24.44
C THR A 177 -4.82 -7.69 24.54
N MET A 178 -5.34 -7.97 25.74
CA MET A 178 -6.76 -8.25 25.97
C MET A 178 -7.65 -7.05 25.67
N ARG A 179 -7.18 -5.83 25.97
CA ARG A 179 -7.88 -4.59 25.60
C ARG A 179 -7.91 -4.37 24.08
N SER A 180 -6.89 -4.83 23.36
CA SER A 180 -6.77 -4.70 21.91
C SER A 180 -6.94 -6.03 21.16
N TRP A 181 -7.95 -6.83 21.52
CA TRP A 181 -8.14 -8.19 20.98
C TRP A 181 -8.25 -8.27 19.44
N VAL A 182 -8.75 -7.22 18.77
CA VAL A 182 -8.85 -7.15 17.31
C VAL A 182 -7.48 -7.18 16.63
N LEU A 183 -6.50 -6.45 17.16
CA LEU A 183 -5.13 -6.43 16.62
C LEU A 183 -4.46 -7.81 16.74
N LEU A 184 -4.74 -8.53 17.83
CA LEU A 184 -4.26 -9.90 18.01
C LEU A 184 -4.87 -10.86 16.99
N LEU A 185 -6.18 -10.76 16.73
CA LEU A 185 -6.82 -11.56 15.70
C LEU A 185 -6.18 -11.33 14.32
N ILE A 186 -5.97 -10.06 13.94
CA ILE A 186 -5.33 -9.72 12.66
C ILE A 186 -3.91 -10.34 12.57
N GLN A 187 -3.12 -10.23 13.62
CA GLN A 187 -1.75 -10.78 13.65
C GLN A 187 -1.71 -12.31 13.56
N ILE A 188 -2.73 -13.02 14.07
CA ILE A 188 -2.82 -14.48 13.96
C ILE A 188 -3.38 -14.91 12.61
N PHE A 189 -4.42 -14.25 12.11
CA PHE A 189 -5.09 -14.66 10.88
C PHE A 189 -4.30 -14.29 9.63
N MET A 190 -3.57 -13.18 9.63
CA MET A 190 -2.82 -12.73 8.45
C MET A 190 -1.80 -13.78 7.96
N PRO A 191 -0.90 -14.33 8.81
CA PRO A 191 0.00 -15.40 8.38
C PRO A 191 -0.71 -16.68 7.90
N VAL A 192 -1.82 -17.05 8.55
CA VAL A 192 -2.60 -18.25 8.18
C VAL A 192 -3.24 -18.08 6.80
N ILE A 193 -3.78 -16.90 6.50
CA ILE A 193 -4.36 -16.58 5.19
C ILE A 193 -3.27 -16.63 4.11
N PHE A 194 -2.10 -16.02 4.35
CA PHE A 194 -1.00 -16.07 3.40
C PHE A 194 -0.51 -17.49 3.14
N LEU A 195 -0.41 -18.32 4.18
CA LEU A 195 -0.06 -19.72 4.04
C LEU A 195 -1.10 -20.50 3.24
N ALA A 196 -2.39 -20.28 3.50
CA ALA A 196 -3.47 -20.92 2.76
C ALA A 196 -3.45 -20.55 1.27
N ILE A 197 -3.26 -19.27 0.94
CA ILE A 197 -3.10 -18.79 -0.45
C ILE A 197 -1.91 -19.46 -1.11
N ALA A 198 -0.75 -19.50 -0.44
CA ALA A 198 0.45 -20.15 -0.97
C ALA A 198 0.22 -21.63 -1.27
N ILE A 199 -0.47 -22.36 -0.39
CA ILE A 199 -0.82 -23.77 -0.60
C ILE A 199 -1.79 -23.93 -1.78
N VAL A 200 -2.79 -23.07 -1.91
CA VAL A 200 -3.75 -23.12 -3.04
C VAL A 200 -3.02 -22.93 -4.36
N VAL A 201 -2.16 -21.91 -4.46
CA VAL A 201 -1.36 -21.64 -5.67
C VAL A 201 -0.43 -22.80 -5.98
N ALA A 202 0.26 -23.35 -4.98
CA ALA A 202 1.15 -24.49 -5.16
C ALA A 202 0.41 -25.75 -5.64
N ARG A 203 -0.79 -26.00 -5.11
CA ARG A 203 -1.63 -27.13 -5.56
C ARG A 203 -2.13 -26.95 -6.98
N GLN A 204 -2.45 -25.73 -7.38
CA GLN A 204 -2.91 -25.45 -8.75
C GLN A 204 -1.80 -25.63 -9.79
N GLN A 205 -0.53 -25.48 -9.39
CA GLN A 205 0.62 -25.62 -10.28
C GLN A 205 0.97 -27.08 -10.62
N ASN A 206 0.49 -28.07 -9.86
CA ASN A 206 0.85 -29.49 -10.04
C ASN A 206 0.14 -30.20 -11.22
N ASN A 207 -0.55 -29.48 -12.11
CA ASN A 207 -1.30 -30.06 -13.24
C ASN A 207 -0.80 -29.62 -14.63
N VAL A 208 0.44 -29.13 -14.76
CA VAL A 208 1.06 -29.01 -16.10
C VAL A 208 1.59 -30.37 -16.53
N GLY A 209 0.66 -31.30 -16.79
CA GLY A 209 0.98 -32.56 -17.46
C GLY A 209 1.48 -32.29 -18.88
N ASN A 210 2.20 -33.25 -19.45
CA ASN A 210 2.59 -33.21 -20.86
C ASN A 210 1.37 -32.88 -21.73
N LEU A 211 1.44 -31.82 -22.56
CA LEU A 211 0.32 -31.56 -23.46
C LEU A 211 0.11 -32.74 -24.41
N PRO A 212 -1.14 -33.04 -24.78
CA PRO A 212 -1.40 -34.03 -25.80
C PRO A 212 -0.88 -33.55 -27.16
N ALA A 213 -0.50 -34.48 -28.03
CA ALA A 213 -0.16 -34.16 -29.40
C ALA A 213 -1.37 -33.56 -30.13
N LEU A 214 -1.17 -32.41 -30.78
CA LEU A 214 -2.20 -31.73 -31.55
C LEU A 214 -2.43 -32.47 -32.87
N LEU A 215 -3.66 -32.90 -33.13
CA LEU A 215 -4.03 -33.51 -34.40
C LEU A 215 -4.26 -32.40 -35.43
N LEU A 216 -3.60 -32.53 -36.59
CA LEU A 216 -3.66 -31.54 -37.66
C LEU A 216 -4.88 -31.82 -38.55
N ASP A 217 -6.03 -31.30 -38.15
CA ASP A 217 -7.30 -31.41 -38.87
C ASP A 217 -8.11 -30.10 -38.78
N THR A 218 -9.06 -29.95 -39.68
CA THR A 218 -9.94 -28.78 -39.81
C THR A 218 -10.87 -28.61 -38.61
N SER A 219 -11.15 -29.68 -37.86
CA SER A 219 -12.01 -29.68 -36.66
C SER A 219 -11.59 -28.71 -35.54
N THR A 220 -10.36 -28.23 -35.55
CA THR A 220 -9.85 -27.23 -34.59
C THR A 220 -10.30 -25.80 -34.89
N PHE A 221 -10.80 -25.54 -36.10
CA PHE A 221 -11.25 -24.21 -36.53
C PHE A 221 -12.75 -24.05 -36.34
N ASP A 222 -13.19 -22.81 -36.12
CA ASP A 222 -14.61 -22.48 -36.02
C ASP A 222 -15.22 -22.32 -37.42
N ASN A 223 -16.06 -23.28 -37.82
CA ASN A 223 -16.72 -23.35 -39.13
C ASN A 223 -15.74 -23.20 -40.32
N PRO A 224 -14.79 -24.14 -40.47
CA PRO A 224 -13.81 -24.11 -41.55
C PRO A 224 -14.46 -24.39 -42.90
N VAL A 225 -13.90 -23.78 -43.94
CA VAL A 225 -14.22 -24.00 -45.34
C VAL A 225 -12.93 -24.35 -46.08
N THR A 226 -12.97 -25.42 -46.86
CA THR A 226 -11.93 -25.76 -47.84
C THR A 226 -12.54 -25.85 -49.23
N LEU A 227 -11.94 -25.08 -50.15
CA LEU A 227 -12.42 -24.96 -51.51
C LEU A 227 -11.85 -26.08 -52.38
N VAL A 228 -12.67 -26.69 -53.23
CA VAL A 228 -12.20 -27.66 -54.21
C VAL A 228 -12.58 -27.20 -55.61
N GLU A 229 -11.58 -27.10 -56.47
CA GLU A 229 -11.79 -26.73 -57.86
C GLU A 229 -12.44 -27.89 -58.63
N ASN A 230 -13.63 -27.65 -59.17
CA ASN A 230 -14.39 -28.66 -59.90
C ASN A 230 -15.00 -28.03 -61.17
N SER A 231 -14.19 -27.91 -62.22
CA SER A 231 -14.58 -27.24 -63.46
C SER A 231 -15.33 -28.14 -64.44
N ASN A 232 -15.17 -29.47 -64.41
CA ASN A 232 -15.67 -30.37 -65.46
C ASN A 232 -16.27 -31.71 -64.96
N GLY A 233 -16.71 -31.79 -63.71
CA GLY A 233 -17.37 -32.97 -63.12
C GLY A 233 -16.56 -33.63 -62.00
N SER A 234 -17.25 -34.37 -61.11
CA SER A 234 -16.62 -34.95 -59.93
C SER A 234 -15.53 -35.95 -60.29
N SER A 235 -14.28 -35.61 -59.98
CA SER A 235 -13.17 -36.55 -60.03
C SER A 235 -13.20 -37.46 -58.80
N SER A 236 -12.70 -38.70 -58.92
CA SER A 236 -12.56 -39.63 -57.77
C SER A 236 -11.79 -38.98 -56.60
N TYR A 237 -10.82 -38.11 -56.90
CA TYR A 237 -10.09 -37.30 -55.92
C TYR A 237 -10.99 -36.29 -55.21
N SER A 238 -11.84 -35.56 -55.94
CA SER A 238 -12.75 -34.57 -55.35
C SER A 238 -13.81 -35.22 -54.44
N GLU A 239 -14.32 -36.40 -54.80
CA GLU A 239 -15.27 -37.16 -53.98
C GLU A 239 -14.59 -37.73 -52.73
N THR A 240 -13.37 -38.25 -52.89
CA THR A 240 -12.58 -38.73 -51.75
C THR A 240 -12.23 -37.60 -50.80
N TYR A 241 -11.86 -36.43 -51.32
CA TYR A 241 -11.58 -35.23 -50.52
C TYR A 241 -12.83 -34.76 -49.77
N ARG A 242 -14.00 -34.75 -50.44
CA ARG A 242 -15.29 -34.46 -49.80
C ARG A 242 -15.60 -35.43 -48.65
N ASN A 243 -15.31 -36.71 -48.83
CA ASN A 243 -15.51 -37.72 -47.79
C ASN A 243 -14.57 -37.56 -46.59
N ILE A 244 -13.36 -37.02 -46.81
CA ILE A 244 -12.41 -36.76 -45.71
C ILE A 244 -12.80 -35.50 -44.94
N VAL A 245 -13.13 -34.41 -45.63
CA VAL A 245 -13.36 -33.09 -45.02
C VAL A 245 -14.80 -32.89 -44.52
N GLY A 246 -15.76 -33.61 -45.09
CA GLY A 246 -17.15 -33.59 -44.65
C GLY A 246 -17.82 -32.23 -44.88
N SER A 247 -18.29 -31.61 -43.80
CA SER A 247 -19.09 -30.37 -43.85
C SER A 247 -18.32 -29.12 -44.26
N ALA A 248 -16.99 -29.15 -44.19
CA ALA A 248 -16.13 -28.02 -44.57
C ALA A 248 -15.86 -27.96 -46.09
N TYR A 249 -16.34 -28.93 -46.87
CA TYR A 249 -16.16 -28.99 -48.31
C TYR A 249 -17.07 -28.00 -49.06
N GLU A 250 -16.47 -27.16 -49.91
CA GLU A 250 -17.20 -26.29 -50.85
C GLU A 250 -16.58 -26.39 -52.26
N ALA A 251 -17.40 -26.64 -53.27
CA ALA A 251 -16.95 -26.81 -54.65
C ALA A 251 -17.08 -25.51 -55.43
N VAL A 252 -16.01 -25.12 -56.14
CA VAL A 252 -15.93 -23.86 -56.89
C VAL A 252 -15.34 -24.09 -58.29
N PRO A 253 -15.69 -23.28 -59.29
CA PRO A 253 -15.14 -23.43 -60.65
C PRO A 253 -13.66 -23.04 -60.74
N SER A 254 -13.23 -22.01 -60.00
CA SER A 254 -11.84 -21.60 -59.85
C SER A 254 -11.62 -21.07 -58.43
N ILE A 255 -10.62 -21.60 -57.73
CA ILE A 255 -10.28 -21.17 -56.36
C ILE A 255 -9.75 -19.73 -56.37
N GLU A 256 -8.94 -19.38 -57.39
CA GLU A 256 -8.29 -18.07 -57.47
C GLU A 256 -9.31 -16.95 -57.66
N GLU A 257 -10.24 -17.10 -58.61
CA GLU A 257 -11.29 -16.10 -58.85
C GLU A 257 -12.23 -15.96 -57.66
N GLU A 258 -12.63 -17.09 -57.04
CA GLU A 258 -13.56 -17.07 -55.91
C GLU A 258 -12.93 -16.44 -54.67
N ILE A 259 -11.69 -16.81 -54.32
CA ILE A 259 -10.99 -16.19 -53.18
C ILE A 259 -10.75 -14.70 -53.42
N LEU A 260 -10.41 -14.27 -54.63
CA LEU A 260 -10.24 -12.85 -54.95
C LEU A 260 -11.56 -12.07 -54.78
N ASN A 261 -12.68 -12.63 -55.27
CA ASN A 261 -14.01 -12.02 -55.13
C ASN A 261 -14.46 -11.99 -53.65
N LEU A 262 -14.30 -13.08 -52.91
CA LEU A 262 -14.64 -13.16 -51.48
C LEU A 262 -13.77 -12.24 -50.64
N THR A 263 -12.49 -12.07 -50.99
CA THR A 263 -11.58 -11.16 -50.29
C THR A 263 -11.96 -9.70 -50.54
N ALA A 264 -12.43 -9.36 -51.73
CA ALA A 264 -12.93 -8.03 -52.04
C ALA A 264 -14.21 -7.67 -51.27
N ARG A 265 -15.10 -8.65 -51.02
CA ARG A 265 -16.37 -8.44 -50.29
C ARG A 265 -16.23 -8.56 -48.78
N THR A 266 -15.57 -9.61 -48.31
CA THR A 266 -15.52 -10.01 -46.89
C THR A 266 -14.14 -10.56 -46.49
N PRO A 267 -13.11 -9.71 -46.41
CA PRO A 267 -11.74 -10.15 -46.14
C PRO A 267 -11.58 -10.82 -44.77
N VAL A 268 -12.35 -10.39 -43.75
CA VAL A 268 -12.30 -10.98 -42.40
C VAL A 268 -12.81 -12.42 -42.39
N THR A 269 -13.87 -12.71 -43.16
CA THR A 269 -14.43 -14.06 -43.27
C THR A 269 -13.45 -15.00 -43.97
N VAL A 270 -12.80 -14.54 -45.05
CA VAL A 270 -11.77 -15.30 -45.77
C VAL A 270 -10.65 -15.70 -44.82
N ARG A 271 -10.09 -14.74 -44.09
CA ARG A 271 -8.98 -14.98 -43.15
C ARG A 271 -9.30 -15.97 -42.04
N ARG A 272 -10.53 -15.97 -41.52
CA ARG A 272 -10.93 -16.81 -40.38
C ARG A 272 -11.47 -18.18 -40.77
N ARG A 273 -12.26 -18.26 -41.84
CA ARG A 273 -13.00 -19.49 -42.21
C ARG A 273 -12.36 -20.29 -43.32
N TYR A 274 -11.72 -19.64 -44.30
CA TYR A 274 -11.18 -20.35 -45.45
C TYR A 274 -9.77 -20.83 -45.10
N ILE A 275 -9.62 -22.13 -44.87
CA ILE A 275 -8.39 -22.74 -44.34
C ILE A 275 -7.44 -23.14 -45.47
N GLY A 276 -7.99 -23.57 -46.61
CA GLY A 276 -7.22 -23.92 -47.79
C GLY A 276 -8.10 -24.39 -48.95
N GLY A 277 -7.46 -25.01 -49.93
CA GLY A 277 -8.18 -25.58 -51.05
C GLY A 277 -7.38 -26.59 -51.86
N LEU A 278 -8.05 -27.31 -52.74
CA LEU A 278 -7.48 -28.33 -53.61
C LEU A 278 -7.89 -28.06 -55.06
N SER A 279 -6.90 -27.85 -55.91
CA SER A 279 -7.04 -27.84 -57.37
C SER A 279 -6.47 -29.14 -57.94
N ILE A 280 -7.20 -29.75 -58.85
CA ILE A 280 -6.82 -31.00 -59.50
C ILE A 280 -6.69 -30.70 -60.99
N SER A 281 -5.46 -30.80 -61.51
CA SER A 281 -5.23 -30.67 -62.94
C SER A 281 -5.96 -31.78 -63.71
N ASN A 282 -6.49 -31.44 -64.88
CA ASN A 282 -7.39 -32.31 -65.61
C ASN A 282 -6.64 -33.50 -66.22
N ILE A 283 -7.09 -34.72 -65.90
CA ILE A 283 -6.55 -35.99 -66.41
C ILE A 283 -6.72 -36.12 -67.94
N SER A 284 -7.59 -35.31 -68.57
CA SER A 284 -7.82 -35.33 -70.02
C SER A 284 -6.63 -34.80 -70.83
N ASN A 285 -5.82 -33.90 -70.28
CA ASN A 285 -4.65 -33.34 -70.96
C ASN A 285 -3.40 -34.10 -70.51
N LYS A 286 -2.96 -35.08 -71.30
CA LYS A 286 -1.74 -35.87 -71.02
C LYS A 286 -0.48 -35.02 -70.79
N SER A 287 -0.46 -33.78 -71.26
CA SER A 287 0.64 -32.82 -71.05
C SER A 287 0.74 -32.28 -69.62
N GLN A 288 -0.29 -32.45 -68.78
CA GLN A 288 -0.32 -32.03 -67.37
C GLN A 288 -0.15 -33.19 -66.39
N LEU A 289 0.02 -34.42 -66.90
CA LEU A 289 0.32 -35.60 -66.09
C LEU A 289 1.84 -35.69 -65.88
N ILE A 290 2.27 -35.80 -64.63
CA ILE A 290 3.66 -36.09 -64.28
C ILE A 290 3.75 -37.59 -64.02
N ASP A 291 4.52 -38.31 -64.84
CA ASP A 291 4.69 -39.78 -64.73
C ASP A 291 3.37 -40.57 -64.70
N GLY A 292 2.33 -40.07 -65.37
CA GLY A 292 1.00 -40.71 -65.45
C GLY A 292 0.05 -40.41 -64.29
N TRP A 293 0.44 -39.55 -63.35
CA TRP A 293 -0.39 -39.13 -62.21
C TRP A 293 -0.94 -37.70 -62.40
N PRO A 294 -2.15 -37.39 -61.91
CA PRO A 294 -2.65 -36.02 -61.91
C PRO A 294 -1.80 -35.14 -61.00
N GLN A 295 -1.58 -33.89 -61.42
CA GLN A 295 -1.00 -32.86 -60.56
C GLN A 295 -2.09 -32.33 -59.61
N LEU A 296 -1.89 -32.51 -58.31
CA LEU A 296 -2.73 -31.95 -57.25
C LEU A 296 -2.03 -30.70 -56.69
N THR A 297 -2.67 -29.54 -56.82
CA THR A 297 -2.18 -28.27 -56.25
C THR A 297 -2.99 -27.95 -55.00
N THR A 298 -2.30 -27.78 -53.88
CA THR A 298 -2.95 -27.46 -52.60
C THR A 298 -2.70 -26.02 -52.22
N TYR A 299 -3.78 -25.30 -51.90
CA TYR A 299 -3.75 -23.93 -51.41
C TYR A 299 -3.91 -23.93 -49.88
N PHE A 300 -3.27 -22.98 -49.22
CA PHE A 300 -3.38 -22.78 -47.78
C PHE A 300 -3.54 -21.30 -47.47
N ASN A 301 -4.27 -21.01 -46.40
CA ASN A 301 -4.36 -19.66 -45.87
C ASN A 301 -3.18 -19.40 -44.93
N ASN A 302 -2.39 -18.35 -45.18
CA ASN A 302 -1.16 -18.08 -44.42
C ASN A 302 -1.39 -17.45 -43.02
N ASP A 303 -2.64 -17.15 -42.63
CA ASP A 303 -2.93 -16.55 -41.32
C ASP A 303 -2.79 -17.56 -40.17
N PRO A 304 -3.39 -18.77 -40.20
CA PRO A 304 -3.19 -19.74 -39.12
C PRO A 304 -1.93 -20.60 -39.35
N TYR A 305 -1.09 -20.71 -38.32
CA TYR A 305 0.23 -21.37 -38.42
C TYR A 305 0.22 -22.82 -38.92
N HIS A 306 -0.84 -23.57 -38.64
CA HIS A 306 -0.90 -25.00 -38.94
C HIS A 306 -1.57 -25.33 -40.28
N THR A 307 -2.14 -24.35 -40.97
CA THR A 307 -2.85 -24.59 -42.23
C THR A 307 -2.00 -25.24 -43.31
N PRO A 308 -0.70 -24.93 -43.52
CA PRO A 308 0.05 -25.55 -44.61
C PRO A 308 0.22 -27.06 -44.39
N ALA A 309 0.44 -27.45 -43.13
CA ALA A 309 0.56 -28.86 -42.74
C ALA A 309 -0.79 -29.59 -42.78
N ILE A 310 -1.88 -28.91 -42.41
CA ILE A 310 -3.24 -29.47 -42.48
C ILE A 310 -3.65 -29.71 -43.93
N THR A 311 -3.55 -28.69 -44.79
CA THR A 311 -4.02 -28.78 -46.18
C THR A 311 -3.20 -29.80 -46.96
N LEU A 312 -1.87 -29.80 -46.78
CA LEU A 312 -0.99 -30.82 -47.36
C LEU A 312 -1.34 -32.22 -46.84
N GLY A 313 -1.60 -32.36 -45.54
CA GLY A 313 -2.01 -33.63 -44.94
C GLY A 313 -3.33 -34.15 -45.49
N LEU A 314 -4.31 -33.27 -45.71
CA LEU A 314 -5.60 -33.62 -46.35
C LEU A 314 -5.41 -34.08 -47.80
N THR A 315 -4.56 -33.39 -48.56
CA THR A 315 -4.25 -33.77 -49.94
C THR A 315 -3.54 -35.12 -50.01
N LEU A 316 -2.54 -35.35 -49.15
CA LEU A 316 -1.83 -36.62 -49.06
C LEU A 316 -2.76 -37.77 -48.64
N ASN A 317 -3.66 -37.52 -47.69
CA ASN A 317 -4.66 -38.52 -47.28
C ASN A 317 -5.65 -38.83 -48.41
N THR A 318 -6.03 -37.83 -49.20
CA THR A 318 -6.89 -38.00 -50.38
C THR A 318 -6.19 -38.81 -51.47
N MET A 319 -4.93 -38.49 -51.76
CA MET A 319 -4.11 -39.24 -52.70
C MET A 319 -3.93 -40.69 -52.23
N TYR A 320 -3.65 -40.90 -50.95
CA TYR A 320 -3.49 -42.23 -50.39
C TYR A 320 -4.78 -43.07 -50.51
N ARG A 321 -5.94 -42.52 -50.13
CA ARG A 321 -7.24 -43.22 -50.23
C ARG A 321 -7.62 -43.58 -51.66
N THR A 322 -7.44 -42.64 -52.58
CA THR A 322 -7.76 -42.84 -54.01
C THR A 322 -6.85 -43.89 -54.64
N VAL A 323 -5.54 -43.83 -54.39
CA VAL A 323 -4.57 -44.78 -54.96
C VAL A 323 -4.68 -46.17 -54.34
N ALA A 324 -4.87 -46.25 -53.01
CA ALA A 324 -5.06 -47.52 -52.31
C ALA A 324 -6.46 -48.13 -52.52
N ASN A 325 -7.38 -47.40 -53.16
CA ASN A 325 -8.78 -47.77 -53.35
C ASN A 325 -9.44 -48.26 -52.04
N CYS A 326 -9.16 -47.57 -50.93
CA CYS A 326 -9.59 -47.96 -49.58
C CYS A 326 -10.31 -46.79 -48.90
N SER A 327 -11.61 -46.95 -48.63
CA SER A 327 -12.43 -45.93 -47.96
C SER A 327 -12.14 -45.81 -46.46
N GLU A 328 -11.76 -46.91 -45.81
CA GLU A 328 -11.51 -46.98 -44.36
C GLU A 328 -10.09 -46.53 -43.97
N CYS A 329 -9.14 -46.60 -44.89
CA CYS A 329 -7.74 -46.26 -44.62
C CYS A 329 -7.58 -44.75 -44.44
N SER A 330 -6.91 -44.26 -43.41
CA SER A 330 -6.67 -42.81 -43.21
C SER A 330 -5.27 -42.53 -42.72
N MET A 331 -4.61 -41.53 -43.31
CA MET A 331 -3.37 -40.97 -42.81
C MET A 331 -3.68 -39.77 -41.91
N LYS A 332 -3.13 -39.76 -40.69
CA LYS A 332 -3.34 -38.68 -39.72
C LYS A 332 -2.01 -38.05 -39.35
N PHE A 333 -1.93 -36.73 -39.43
CA PHE A 333 -0.76 -35.96 -39.07
C PHE A 333 -0.95 -35.34 -37.69
N ARG A 334 0.11 -35.32 -36.88
CA ARG A 334 0.08 -34.80 -35.51
C ARG A 334 1.33 -33.97 -35.24
N ASN A 335 1.16 -32.89 -34.51
CA ASN A 335 2.24 -32.08 -33.98
C ASN A 335 2.41 -32.40 -32.48
N ALA A 336 3.53 -33.03 -32.11
CA ALA A 336 3.83 -33.29 -30.71
C ALA A 336 4.39 -32.01 -30.06
N PRO A 337 3.96 -31.67 -28.83
CA PRO A 337 4.53 -30.53 -28.13
C PRO A 337 6.01 -30.76 -27.83
N MET A 338 6.78 -29.67 -27.76
CA MET A 338 8.16 -29.75 -27.28
C MET A 338 8.18 -30.24 -25.82
N PRO A 339 9.18 -31.06 -25.43
CA PRO A 339 9.32 -31.48 -24.04
C PRO A 339 9.56 -30.24 -23.17
N TYR A 340 8.83 -30.13 -22.05
CA TYR A 340 9.01 -29.03 -21.11
C TYR A 340 10.35 -29.16 -20.40
N LEU A 341 11.26 -28.21 -20.63
CA LEU A 341 12.39 -27.99 -19.74
C LEU A 341 11.92 -27.19 -18.51
N PRO A 342 12.48 -27.41 -17.32
CA PRO A 342 12.16 -26.65 -16.10
C PRO A 342 12.24 -25.13 -16.30
N GLU A 343 13.14 -24.67 -17.17
CA GLU A 343 13.34 -23.25 -17.52
C GLU A 343 12.18 -22.66 -18.33
N THR A 344 11.53 -23.45 -19.19
CA THR A 344 10.40 -23.01 -20.02
C THR A 344 9.06 -22.97 -19.29
N GLN A 345 8.97 -23.63 -18.12
CA GLN A 345 7.76 -23.59 -17.28
C GLN A 345 7.50 -22.22 -16.64
N ALA A 346 8.52 -21.38 -16.50
CA ALA A 346 8.39 -20.06 -15.89
C ALA A 346 7.83 -18.98 -16.84
N VAL A 347 7.88 -19.22 -18.16
CA VAL A 347 7.64 -18.18 -19.18
C VAL A 347 6.19 -18.15 -19.71
N VAL A 348 5.39 -19.19 -19.44
CA VAL A 348 3.96 -19.26 -19.87
C VAL A 348 3.01 -18.88 -18.74
N ARG A 349 3.42 -17.98 -17.85
CA ARG A 349 2.59 -17.50 -16.74
C ARG A 349 2.01 -16.12 -17.00
#